data_AF-A0A329XJD2-F1
#
_entry.id   AF-A0A329XJD2-F1
#
_cell.length_a   1.000
_cell.length_b   1.000
_cell.length_c   1.000
_cell.angle_alpha   90.00
_cell.angle_beta   90.00
_cell.angle_gamma   90.00
#
_symmetry.space_group_name_H-M   'P 1'
#
loop_
_entity.id
_entity.type
_entity.pdbx_description
1 polymer ?
#
loop_
_entity_poly.entity_id
_entity_poly.type
_entity_poly.pdbx_seq_one_letter_code
_entity_poly.pdbx_strand_id
1 'polypeptide(L)'
;ASVAIIASEAGDERELADLVGRDGEVLEAIQELTRLAVQARTGNRSRLMLDINGYRAARRAELTKVAAEAVNKVKATGEPVALEPMNPFERKVCHDVVAAAGLFSESEGTEPHRHVVVMLPDDEPEDVDEVDGSDEVEQGAPDAGAADEATDDEQA
;
A
#
# COMPACT_ATOMS: atom_id res chain seq x y z
N ALA A 1 17.32 -11.94 -2.27
CA ALA A 1 18.03 -12.53 -3.43
C ALA A 1 17.13 -12.39 -4.64
N SER A 2 17.66 -11.97 -5.79
CA SER A 2 16.90 -11.87 -7.05
C SER A 2 17.26 -13.02 -7.97
N VAL A 3 16.26 -13.63 -8.59
CA VAL A 3 16.42 -14.70 -9.59
C VAL A 3 15.76 -14.21 -10.87
N ALA A 4 16.48 -14.30 -11.99
CA ALA A 4 15.97 -13.94 -13.30
C ALA A 4 15.94 -15.17 -14.22
N ILE A 5 14.82 -15.35 -14.93
CA ILE A 5 14.69 -16.34 -16.00
C ILE A 5 14.83 -15.58 -17.32
N ILE A 6 15.79 -16.00 -18.14
CA ILE A 6 16.13 -15.39 -19.43
C ILE A 6 16.06 -16.48 -20.48
N ALA A 7 15.57 -16.15 -21.68
CA ALA A 7 15.50 -17.11 -22.77
C ALA A 7 16.91 -17.53 -23.17
N SER A 8 17.11 -18.82 -23.44
CA SER A 8 18.32 -19.25 -24.13
C SER A 8 18.32 -18.69 -25.56
N GLU A 9 19.48 -18.49 -26.17
CA GLU A 9 19.60 -18.01 -27.56
C GLU A 9 18.83 -18.87 -28.60
N ALA A 10 18.50 -20.11 -28.25
CA ALA A 10 17.73 -21.05 -29.08
C ALA A 10 16.25 -21.20 -28.66
N GLY A 11 15.81 -20.50 -27.61
CA GLY A 11 14.43 -20.54 -27.11
C GLY A 11 13.62 -19.39 -27.69
N ASP A 12 12.35 -19.65 -28.01
CA ASP A 12 11.46 -18.63 -28.56
C ASP A 12 11.05 -17.68 -27.42
N GLU A 13 11.35 -16.38 -27.56
CA GLU A 13 11.07 -15.35 -26.54
C GLU A 13 9.56 -15.30 -26.16
N ARG A 14 8.72 -15.82 -27.06
CA ARG A 14 7.28 -16.03 -26.90
C ARG A 14 6.94 -17.02 -25.79
N GLU A 15 7.73 -18.07 -25.59
CA GLU A 15 7.49 -19.06 -24.53
C GLU A 15 7.64 -18.45 -23.13
N LEU A 16 8.51 -17.45 -22.98
CA LEU A 16 8.65 -16.72 -21.72
C LEU A 16 7.53 -15.70 -21.49
N ALA A 17 6.92 -15.17 -22.57
CA ALA A 17 5.80 -14.25 -22.45
C ALA A 17 4.59 -14.94 -21.78
N ASP A 18 4.35 -16.21 -22.09
CA ASP A 18 3.29 -17.00 -21.44
C ASP A 18 3.52 -17.17 -19.93
N LEU A 19 4.79 -17.24 -19.48
CA LEU A 19 5.14 -17.31 -18.06
C LEU A 19 5.00 -15.97 -17.33
N VAL A 20 4.93 -14.86 -18.05
CA VAL A 20 4.56 -13.56 -17.48
C VAL A 20 3.04 -13.51 -17.30
N GLY A 21 2.29 -13.96 -18.30
CA GLY A 21 0.83 -13.88 -18.32
C GLY A 21 0.31 -12.45 -18.53
N ARG A 22 -1.01 -12.26 -18.37
CA ARG A 22 -1.62 -10.94 -18.50
C ARG A 22 -1.27 -10.08 -17.29
N ASP A 23 -0.72 -8.90 -17.54
CA ASP A 23 -0.34 -7.93 -16.49
C ASP A 23 0.57 -8.52 -15.37
N GLY A 24 1.32 -9.58 -15.68
CA GLY A 24 2.23 -10.25 -14.75
C GLY A 24 1.58 -11.23 -13.78
N GLU A 25 0.31 -11.62 -13.99
CA GLU A 25 -0.42 -12.51 -13.07
C GLU A 25 0.24 -13.88 -12.88
N VAL A 26 0.77 -14.46 -13.97
CA VAL A 26 1.40 -15.79 -13.94
C VAL A 26 2.78 -15.69 -13.27
N LEU A 27 3.53 -14.62 -13.54
CA LEU A 27 4.79 -14.34 -12.87
C LEU A 27 4.60 -14.25 -11.34
N GLU A 28 3.55 -13.55 -10.90
CA GLU A 28 3.27 -13.42 -9.46
C GLU A 28 2.86 -14.77 -8.84
N ALA A 29 2.04 -15.55 -9.54
CA ALA A 29 1.69 -16.90 -9.09
C ALA A 29 2.91 -17.83 -8.96
N ILE A 30 3.81 -17.82 -9.95
CA ILE A 30 5.05 -18.61 -9.90
C ILE A 30 5.95 -18.14 -8.76
N GLN A 31 6.05 -16.83 -8.54
CA GLN A 31 6.83 -16.29 -7.42
C GLN A 31 6.28 -16.78 -6.08
N GLU A 32 4.96 -16.73 -5.87
CA GLU A 32 4.35 -17.17 -4.63
C GLU A 32 4.52 -18.68 -4.41
N LEU A 33 4.33 -19.50 -5.44
CA LEU A 33 4.59 -20.94 -5.38
C LEU A 33 6.06 -21.23 -5.03
N THR A 34 6.99 -20.50 -5.63
CA THR A 34 8.42 -20.63 -5.34
C THR A 34 8.73 -20.24 -3.90
N ARG A 35 8.15 -19.14 -3.41
CA ARG A 35 8.31 -18.68 -2.02
C ARG A 35 7.82 -19.73 -1.02
N LEU A 36 6.65 -20.31 -1.27
CA LEU A 36 6.07 -21.38 -0.45
C LEU A 36 6.91 -22.65 -0.50
N ALA A 37 7.41 -23.04 -1.67
CA ALA A 37 8.27 -24.21 -1.81
C ALA A 37 9.58 -24.05 -1.02
N VAL A 38 10.22 -22.88 -1.07
CA VAL A 38 11.43 -22.61 -0.29
C VAL A 38 11.13 -22.58 1.21
N GLN A 39 10.01 -21.97 1.61
CA GLN A 39 9.59 -21.96 3.02
C GLN A 39 9.33 -23.38 3.54
N ALA A 40 8.63 -24.22 2.77
CA ALA A 40 8.33 -25.60 3.14
C ALA A 40 9.61 -26.45 3.29
N ARG A 41 10.65 -26.17 2.50
CA ARG A 41 11.93 -26.89 2.56
C ARG A 41 12.86 -26.40 3.66
N THR A 42 12.91 -25.09 3.90
CA THR A 42 13.91 -24.47 4.79
C THR A 42 13.36 -24.07 6.15
N GLY A 43 12.04 -24.07 6.33
CA GLY A 43 11.36 -23.55 7.52
C GLY A 43 11.37 -22.01 7.61
N ASN A 44 12.15 -21.32 6.77
CA ASN A 44 12.35 -19.89 6.83
C ASN A 44 11.62 -19.18 5.69
N ARG A 45 11.04 -18.01 5.98
CA ARG A 45 10.48 -17.14 4.94
C ARG A 45 11.60 -16.60 4.07
N SER A 46 11.52 -16.88 2.78
CA SER A 46 12.50 -16.38 1.81
C SER A 46 12.09 -15.02 1.25
N ARG A 47 13.08 -14.12 1.09
CA ARG A 47 12.94 -12.81 0.43
C ARG A 47 13.44 -12.90 -1.01
N LEU A 48 12.87 -13.84 -1.77
CA LEU A 48 13.17 -14.05 -3.19
C LEU A 48 12.26 -13.18 -4.04
N MET A 49 12.80 -12.61 -5.11
CA MET A 49 12.04 -11.97 -6.17
C MET A 49 12.41 -12.62 -7.49
N LEU A 50 11.39 -13.00 -8.25
CA LEU A 50 11.50 -13.59 -9.57
C LEU A 50 11.21 -12.52 -10.62
N ASP A 51 12.03 -12.50 -11.66
CA ASP A 51 11.84 -11.69 -12.86
C ASP A 51 11.98 -12.56 -14.11
N ILE A 52 11.17 -12.26 -15.12
CA ILE A 52 11.17 -13.00 -16.39
C ILE A 52 11.41 -11.99 -17.50
N ASN A 53 12.50 -12.18 -18.24
CA ASN A 53 12.91 -11.32 -19.36
C ASN A 53 12.84 -9.80 -19.10
N GLY A 54 13.14 -9.35 -17.87
CA GLY A 54 13.11 -7.93 -17.53
C GLY A 54 11.72 -7.32 -17.38
N TYR A 55 10.65 -8.13 -17.36
CA TYR A 55 9.27 -7.65 -17.30
C TYR A 55 9.02 -6.70 -16.13
N ARG A 56 9.50 -7.02 -14.92
CA ARG A 56 9.30 -6.13 -13.75
C ARG A 56 9.97 -4.77 -13.94
N ALA A 57 11.13 -4.73 -14.59
CA ALA A 57 11.84 -3.49 -14.84
C ALA A 57 11.11 -2.64 -15.89
N ALA A 58 10.68 -3.26 -17.00
CA ALA A 58 9.89 -2.59 -18.03
C ALA A 58 8.59 -2.03 -17.46
N ARG A 59 7.84 -2.86 -16.72
CA ARG A 59 6.56 -2.48 -16.13
C ARG A 59 6.70 -1.38 -15.09
N ARG A 60 7.75 -1.43 -14.26
CA ARG A 60 8.06 -0.35 -13.32
C ARG A 60 8.33 0.97 -14.04
N ALA A 61 9.04 0.96 -15.16
CA ALA A 61 9.31 2.16 -15.93
C ALA A 61 8.04 2.77 -16.53
N GLU A 62 7.11 1.94 -17.02
CA GLU A 62 5.79 2.38 -17.50
C GLU A 62 4.97 3.03 -16.38
N LEU A 63 4.81 2.34 -15.25
CA LEU A 63 4.04 2.83 -14.12
C LEU A 63 4.63 4.09 -13.49
N THR A 64 5.96 4.22 -13.52
CA THR A 64 6.62 5.45 -13.05
C THR A 64 6.22 6.65 -13.90
N LYS A 65 6.06 6.48 -15.22
CA LYS A 65 5.58 7.56 -16.10
C LYS A 65 4.14 7.92 -15.80
N VAL A 66 3.26 6.92 -15.69
CA VAL A 66 1.84 7.11 -15.37
C VAL A 66 1.67 7.81 -14.03
N ALA A 67 2.39 7.36 -13.00
CA ALA A 67 2.37 7.98 -11.68
C ALA A 67 2.91 9.41 -11.71
N ALA A 68 4.00 9.68 -12.44
CA ALA A 68 4.55 11.02 -12.58
C ALA A 68 3.58 11.99 -13.28
N GLU A 69 2.85 11.52 -14.30
CA GLU A 69 1.80 12.29 -14.97
C GLU A 69 0.64 12.62 -14.02
N ALA A 70 0.19 11.63 -13.24
CA ALA A 70 -0.84 11.84 -12.22
C ALA A 70 -0.40 12.84 -11.15
N VAL A 71 0.84 12.71 -10.66
CA VAL A 71 1.47 13.66 -9.72
C VAL A 71 1.46 15.08 -10.27
N ASN A 72 1.86 15.27 -11.53
CA ASN A 72 1.87 16.59 -12.16
C ASN A 72 0.47 17.16 -12.32
N LYS A 73 -0.51 16.30 -12.65
CA LYS A 73 -1.92 16.70 -12.78
C LYS A 73 -2.47 17.16 -11.43
N VAL A 74 -2.28 16.39 -10.36
CA VAL A 74 -2.71 16.74 -8.99
C VAL A 74 -2.05 18.05 -8.53
N LYS A 75 -0.75 18.24 -8.80
CA LYS A 75 -0.05 19.50 -8.47
C LYS A 75 -0.58 20.71 -9.25
N ALA A 76 -1.10 20.51 -10.45
CA ALA A 76 -1.62 21.58 -11.30
C ALA A 76 -3.09 21.91 -11.03
N THR A 77 -3.93 20.90 -10.79
CA THR A 77 -5.39 21.08 -10.59
C THR A 77 -5.78 21.19 -9.13
N GLY A 78 -4.99 20.61 -8.23
CA GLY A 78 -5.35 20.43 -6.81
C GLY A 78 -6.40 19.36 -6.56
N GLU A 79 -6.88 18.68 -7.60
CA GLU A 79 -7.91 17.65 -7.48
C GLU A 79 -7.28 16.24 -7.38
N PRO A 80 -7.85 15.34 -6.56
CA PRO A 80 -7.42 13.94 -6.51
C PRO A 80 -7.52 13.24 -7.87
N VAL A 81 -6.53 12.40 -8.19
CA VAL A 81 -6.51 11.60 -9.42
C VAL A 81 -6.48 10.11 -9.10
N ALA A 82 -7.50 9.39 -9.55
CA ALA A 82 -7.56 7.93 -9.49
C ALA A 82 -6.84 7.31 -10.71
N LEU A 83 -5.95 6.37 -10.44
CA LEU A 83 -5.29 5.55 -11.46
C LEU A 83 -6.13 4.33 -11.84
N GLU A 84 -5.74 3.64 -12.91
CA GLU A 84 -6.36 2.37 -13.29
C GLU A 84 -6.15 1.29 -12.21
N PRO A 85 -7.10 0.36 -12.04
CA PRO A 85 -6.92 -0.80 -11.17
C PRO A 85 -5.68 -1.61 -11.55
N MET A 86 -4.89 -1.98 -10.54
CA MET A 86 -3.59 -2.59 -10.77
C MET A 86 -3.20 -3.52 -9.62
N ASN A 87 -2.30 -4.45 -9.88
CA ASN A 87 -1.92 -5.49 -8.92
C ASN A 87 -1.15 -4.88 -7.72
N PRO A 88 -0.98 -5.62 -6.60
CA PRO A 88 -0.30 -5.11 -5.41
C PRO A 88 1.12 -4.59 -5.65
N PHE A 89 1.88 -5.23 -6.55
CA PHE A 89 3.24 -4.79 -6.90
C PHE A 89 3.22 -3.45 -7.64
N GLU A 90 2.31 -3.29 -8.60
CA GLU A 90 2.13 -2.07 -9.36
C GLU A 90 1.70 -0.92 -8.46
N ARG A 91 0.75 -1.15 -7.55
CA ARG A 91 0.32 -0.17 -6.54
C ARG A 91 1.48 0.30 -5.68
N LYS A 92 2.37 -0.62 -5.29
CA LYS A 92 3.56 -0.27 -4.50
C LYS A 92 4.51 0.63 -5.28
N VAL A 93 4.73 0.36 -6.57
CA VAL A 93 5.56 1.21 -7.44
C VAL A 93 4.96 2.61 -7.54
N CYS A 94 3.65 2.73 -7.79
CA CYS A 94 2.98 4.03 -7.85
C CYS A 94 3.09 4.79 -6.54
N HIS A 95 2.83 4.13 -5.40
CA HIS A 95 2.97 4.74 -4.07
C HIS A 95 4.40 5.24 -3.83
N ASP A 96 5.43 4.48 -4.21
CA ASP A 96 6.83 4.88 -4.03
C ASP A 96 7.16 6.14 -4.87
N VAL A 97 6.63 6.23 -6.09
CA VAL A 97 6.82 7.40 -6.97
C VAL A 97 6.08 8.62 -6.43
N VAL A 98 4.85 8.45 -5.94
CA VAL A 98 4.03 9.54 -5.37
C VAL A 98 4.67 10.06 -4.09
N ALA A 99 5.10 9.17 -3.19
CA ALA A 99 5.78 9.55 -1.96
C ALA A 99 7.10 10.29 -2.24
N ALA A 100 7.87 9.87 -3.25
CA ALA A 100 9.08 10.58 -3.67
C ALA A 100 8.78 11.99 -4.23
N ALA A 101 7.57 12.22 -4.73
CA ALA A 101 7.13 13.54 -5.19
C ALA A 101 6.56 14.44 -4.08
N GLY A 102 6.49 13.95 -2.83
CA GLY A 102 5.97 14.67 -1.67
C GLY A 102 4.45 14.73 -1.59
N LEU A 103 3.75 13.84 -2.29
CA LEU A 103 2.29 13.74 -2.30
C LEU A 103 1.81 12.56 -1.46
N PHE A 104 0.52 12.53 -1.16
CA PHE A 104 -0.11 11.39 -0.48
C PHE A 104 -0.78 10.46 -1.50
N SER A 105 -0.83 9.17 -1.18
CA SER A 105 -1.56 8.20 -1.99
C SER A 105 -2.28 7.18 -1.12
N GLU A 106 -3.51 6.86 -1.50
CA GLU A 106 -4.31 5.83 -0.85
C GLU A 106 -4.72 4.74 -1.85
N SER A 107 -4.83 3.50 -1.39
CA SER A 107 -5.27 2.37 -2.23
C SER A 107 -6.71 1.98 -1.93
N GLU A 108 -7.65 2.52 -2.71
CA GLU A 108 -9.09 2.29 -2.58
C GLU A 108 -9.61 1.14 -3.45
N GLY A 109 -10.74 0.56 -3.04
CA GLY A 109 -11.42 -0.54 -3.72
C GLY A 109 -11.03 -1.94 -3.23
N THR A 110 -11.74 -2.96 -3.75
CA THR A 110 -11.50 -4.38 -3.47
C THR A 110 -10.82 -5.05 -4.67
N GLU A 111 -9.99 -6.06 -4.41
CA GLU A 111 -9.40 -6.88 -5.47
C GLU A 111 -10.52 -7.51 -6.33
N PRO A 112 -10.48 -7.41 -7.67
CA PRO A 112 -9.41 -6.93 -8.55
C PRO A 112 -9.50 -5.46 -9.01
N HIS A 113 -10.51 -4.72 -8.56
CA HIS A 113 -10.75 -3.32 -8.95
C HIS A 113 -10.03 -2.31 -8.03
N ARG A 114 -9.02 -2.77 -7.30
CA ARG A 114 -8.28 -1.95 -6.34
C ARG A 114 -7.29 -1.06 -7.08
N HIS A 115 -7.34 0.23 -6.81
CA HIS A 115 -6.58 1.25 -7.52
C HIS A 115 -5.90 2.22 -6.54
N VAL A 116 -5.03 3.09 -7.05
CA VAL A 116 -4.33 4.11 -6.26
C VAL A 116 -4.93 5.48 -6.57
N VAL A 117 -5.29 6.22 -5.54
CA VAL A 117 -5.72 7.61 -5.61
C VAL A 117 -4.58 8.48 -5.10
N VAL A 118 -4.19 9.48 -5.89
CA VAL A 118 -3.13 10.44 -5.56
C VAL A 118 -3.75 11.75 -5.12
N MET A 119 -3.29 12.29 -3.99
CA MET A 119 -3.85 13.47 -3.32
C MET A 119 -2.72 14.45 -2.92
N LEU A 120 -3.06 15.73 -2.80
CA LEU A 120 -2.16 16.72 -2.19
C LEU A 120 -1.99 16.40 -0.69
N PRO A 121 -0.83 16.73 -0.09
CA PRO A 121 -0.72 16.75 1.36
C PRO A 121 -1.67 17.82 1.91
N ASP A 122 -2.37 17.50 2.99
CA ASP A 122 -3.18 18.49 3.72
C ASP A 122 -2.22 19.51 4.35
N ASP A 123 -2.06 20.66 3.71
CA ASP A 123 -1.55 21.87 4.36
C ASP A 123 -2.72 22.49 5.14
N GLU A 124 -3.01 21.98 6.34
CA GLU A 124 -3.77 22.79 7.30
C GLU A 124 -2.79 23.73 8.01
N PRO A 125 -2.77 25.05 7.70
CA PRO A 125 -2.50 26.00 8.76
C PRO A 125 -3.67 25.87 9.72
N GLU A 126 -3.48 25.21 10.87
CA GLU A 126 -4.38 25.40 11.99
C GLU A 126 -4.29 26.89 12.35
N ASP A 127 -5.21 27.68 11.79
CA ASP A 127 -5.62 28.95 12.36
C ASP A 127 -6.12 28.62 13.76
N VAL A 128 -5.21 28.66 14.74
CA VAL A 128 -5.57 28.68 16.15
C VAL A 128 -6.32 29.99 16.35
N ASP A 129 -7.64 29.95 16.19
CA ASP A 129 -8.52 30.99 16.67
C ASP A 129 -8.18 31.22 18.15
N GLU A 130 -7.52 32.34 18.43
CA GLU A 130 -7.35 32.87 19.77
C GLU A 130 -8.75 33.07 20.35
N VAL A 131 -9.22 32.11 21.17
CA VAL A 131 -10.38 32.32 22.02
C VAL A 131 -9.93 33.15 23.21
N ASP A 132 -9.87 34.47 23.00
CA ASP A 132 -9.96 35.45 24.09
C ASP A 132 -11.41 35.50 24.58
N GLY A 133 -11.59 35.51 25.90
CA GLY A 133 -12.90 35.70 26.51
C GLY A 133 -13.26 34.68 27.57
N SER A 134 -12.75 34.93 28.77
CA SER A 134 -13.33 34.65 30.08
C SER A 134 -14.83 34.29 30.10
N ASP A 135 -15.20 33.23 30.84
CA ASP A 135 -16.26 33.39 31.83
C ASP A 135 -16.19 32.39 33.00
N GLU A 136 -16.18 33.01 34.16
CA GLU A 136 -16.66 32.69 35.51
C GLU A 136 -16.69 31.26 36.10
N VAL A 137 -16.22 31.26 37.35
CA VAL A 137 -16.11 30.17 38.32
C VAL A 137 -17.48 29.92 38.95
N GLU A 138 -17.97 28.67 38.96
CA GLU A 138 -19.03 28.26 39.90
C GLU A 138 -18.55 27.09 40.75
N GLN A 139 -18.35 27.37 42.04
CA GLN A 139 -18.04 26.40 43.08
C GLN A 139 -19.32 25.73 43.57
N GLY A 140 -19.35 24.40 43.58
CA GLY A 140 -20.40 23.62 44.23
C GLY A 140 -19.97 22.16 44.46
N ALA A 141 -19.30 21.90 45.57
CA ALA A 141 -19.07 20.56 46.12
C ALA A 141 -20.22 20.17 47.10
N PRO A 142 -20.19 18.99 47.75
CA PRO A 142 -20.04 17.61 47.26
C PRO A 142 -21.18 16.69 47.81
N ASP A 143 -21.36 15.46 47.31
CA ASP A 143 -21.91 14.38 48.15
C ASP A 143 -21.48 12.97 47.70
N ALA A 144 -21.50 12.07 48.68
CA ALA A 144 -20.76 10.86 48.89
C ALA A 144 -21.24 9.60 48.16
N GLY A 145 -20.39 8.56 48.18
CA GLY A 145 -20.80 7.19 47.87
C GLY A 145 -19.62 6.26 47.58
N ALA A 146 -18.85 5.91 48.62
CA ALA A 146 -17.80 4.89 48.54
C ALA A 146 -18.39 3.47 48.43
N ALA A 147 -17.75 2.64 47.59
CA ALA A 147 -17.21 1.28 47.85
C ALA A 147 -18.10 0.28 48.64
N ASP A 148 -18.20 -1.03 48.37
CA ASP A 148 -17.50 -2.03 47.58
C ASP A 148 -18.35 -3.32 47.79
N GLU A 149 -18.82 -3.98 46.73
CA GLU A 149 -19.50 -5.28 46.85
C GLU A 149 -18.66 -6.33 46.13
N ALA A 150 -17.80 -7.00 46.91
CA ALA A 150 -17.23 -8.28 46.57
C ALA A 150 -18.30 -9.37 46.79
N THR A 151 -18.70 -10.07 45.73
CA THR A 151 -19.42 -11.35 45.85
C THR A 151 -18.42 -12.46 45.55
N ASP A 152 -18.15 -13.24 46.60
CA ASP A 152 -17.27 -14.39 46.61
C ASP A 152 -17.95 -15.63 46.01
N ASP A 153 -17.09 -16.52 45.56
CA ASP A 153 -17.28 -17.76 44.82
C ASP A 153 -17.90 -18.86 45.73
N GLU A 154 -19.02 -19.48 45.35
CA GLU A 154 -19.37 -20.83 45.87
C GLU A 154 -20.34 -21.56 44.91
N GLN A 155 -19.80 -22.47 44.10
CA GLN A 155 -20.54 -23.56 43.46
C GLN A 155 -20.12 -24.90 44.08
N ALA A 156 -21.01 -25.48 44.89
CA ALA A 156 -21.14 -26.91 45.12
C ALA A 156 -22.60 -27.25 45.48
#